data_AF-A0A7W4WEJ2-F1
#
_entry.id   AF-A0A7W4WEJ2-F1
#
_cell.length_a   1.000
_cell.length_b   1.000
_cell.length_c   1.000
_cell.angle_alpha   90.00
_cell.angle_beta   90.00
_cell.angle_gamma   90.00
#
_symmetry.space_group_name_H-M   'P 1'
#
loop_
_entity.id
_entity.type
_entity.pdbx_description
1 polymer ?
#
loop_
_entity_poly.entity_id
_entity_poly.type
_entity_poly.pdbx_seq_one_letter_code
_entity_poly.pdbx_strand_id
1 'polypeptide(L)'
;MTAHNPIAVPPRGPYGEIAPGGAIQLPVAFPMKAVPFLFLSFLLLASRAGADEIQLSGQRALETDLYEARLISELRGYAILSGRSCVNCDENTSIYIQKISANGDEGISAEAGTDRYTDRYTYPGQYADYESKRVVEKTRMFYGRCYENEPALLWLSESLTESGWVKSEYLIVFREGHLEHRYNEGRQPSTFYIENSDCRELPGIVAETEP
;
A
#
# COMPACT_ATOMS: atom_id res chain seq x y z
N MET A 1 20.60 13.39 -18.68
CA MET A 1 21.06 12.45 -17.64
C MET A 1 20.49 12.93 -16.33
N THR A 2 19.32 12.42 -15.97
CA THR A 2 18.69 12.66 -14.67
C THR A 2 17.73 11.50 -14.45
N ALA A 3 18.11 10.63 -13.52
CA ALA A 3 17.29 9.50 -13.08
C ALA A 3 16.20 10.05 -12.16
N HIS A 4 14.94 9.75 -12.45
CA HIS A 4 13.85 9.97 -11.51
C HIS A 4 13.76 8.74 -10.60
N ASN A 5 14.28 8.90 -9.38
CA ASN A 5 14.14 7.97 -8.26
C ASN A 5 12.66 7.85 -7.84
N PRO A 6 12.26 6.75 -7.17
CA PRO A 6 11.05 6.74 -6.38
C PRO A 6 11.16 7.76 -5.24
N ILE A 7 10.22 8.70 -5.20
CA ILE A 7 10.22 9.86 -4.31
C ILE A 7 9.81 9.43 -2.89
N ALA A 8 10.73 9.54 -1.93
CA ALA A 8 10.43 9.54 -0.50
C ALA A 8 10.09 10.98 -0.04
N VAL A 9 8.95 11.18 0.62
CA VAL A 9 8.47 12.51 1.08
C VAL A 9 8.54 12.59 2.62
N PRO A 10 9.04 13.70 3.22
CA PRO A 10 9.14 13.88 4.67
C PRO A 10 7.81 14.34 5.32
N PRO A 11 7.60 14.10 6.64
CA PRO A 11 6.34 14.39 7.32
C PRO A 11 6.21 15.88 7.70
N ARG A 12 4.99 16.45 7.55
CA ARG A 12 4.62 17.78 8.05
C ARG A 12 3.61 17.67 9.20
N GLY A 13 3.84 18.49 10.22
CA GLY A 13 3.09 18.56 11.49
C GLY A 13 1.67 19.14 11.41
N PRO A 14 1.00 19.28 12.57
CA PRO A 14 -0.46 19.28 12.64
C PRO A 14 -1.06 20.70 12.53
N TYR A 15 -2.16 20.81 11.78
CA TYR A 15 -3.02 22.00 11.75
C TYR A 15 -4.39 21.69 12.35
N GLY A 16 -4.76 22.47 13.37
CA GLY A 16 -5.93 23.36 13.32
C GLY A 16 -7.33 22.73 13.38
N GLU A 17 -7.87 22.73 14.60
CA GLU A 17 -9.26 22.44 14.99
C GLU A 17 -10.25 23.50 14.45
N ILE A 18 -11.39 23.07 13.89
CA ILE A 18 -12.52 23.94 13.50
C ILE A 18 -13.81 23.45 14.18
N ALA A 19 -14.49 24.38 14.87
CA ALA A 19 -15.72 24.20 15.63
C ALA A 19 -17.00 24.07 14.76
N PRO A 20 -18.09 23.41 15.24
CA PRO A 20 -19.38 23.41 14.56
C PRO A 20 -20.35 24.48 15.10
N GLY A 21 -20.95 25.22 14.16
CA GLY A 21 -22.07 26.13 14.35
C GLY A 21 -23.40 25.39 14.56
N GLY A 22 -24.29 26.00 15.35
CA GLY A 22 -25.48 25.38 15.93
C GLY A 22 -26.70 25.23 15.02
N ALA A 23 -27.68 24.51 15.57
CA ALA A 23 -29.03 24.39 15.03
C ALA A 23 -30.08 24.65 16.13
N ILE A 24 -31.19 25.19 15.66
CA ILE A 24 -32.28 25.86 16.37
C ILE A 24 -33.28 24.85 16.97
N GLN A 25 -33.78 25.17 18.17
CA GLN A 25 -34.85 24.46 18.88
C GLN A 25 -36.26 24.81 18.35
N LEU A 26 -37.17 23.82 18.30
CA LEU A 26 -38.59 24.02 18.59
C LEU A 26 -39.19 22.79 19.34
N PRO A 27 -40.14 22.99 20.27
CA PRO A 27 -40.60 21.96 21.19
C PRO A 27 -41.89 21.28 20.72
N VAL A 28 -42.03 19.98 20.98
CA VAL A 28 -43.34 19.30 21.01
C VAL A 28 -43.40 18.45 22.27
N ALA A 29 -44.31 18.83 23.17
CA ALA A 29 -44.57 18.18 24.44
C ALA A 29 -45.39 16.90 24.23
N PHE A 30 -44.94 15.78 24.82
CA PHE A 30 -45.74 14.57 24.99
C PHE A 30 -45.67 14.09 26.44
N PRO A 31 -46.76 13.54 27.00
CA PRO A 31 -46.91 13.31 28.43
C PRO A 31 -46.16 12.08 28.94
N MET A 32 -45.62 12.28 30.13
CA MET A 32 -44.90 11.34 30.99
C MET A 32 -45.67 10.04 31.24
N LYS A 33 -45.01 8.91 31.00
CA LYS A 33 -45.17 7.70 31.81
C LYS A 33 -43.80 7.32 32.36
N ALA A 34 -43.71 7.33 33.68
CA ALA A 34 -42.52 6.99 34.44
C ALA A 34 -42.08 5.56 34.14
N VAL A 35 -40.83 5.41 33.69
CA VAL A 35 -40.11 4.14 33.58
C VAL A 35 -38.79 4.32 34.33
N PRO A 36 -38.42 3.39 35.23
CA PRO A 36 -37.39 3.63 36.22
C PRO A 36 -35.99 3.62 35.61
N PHE A 37 -35.19 4.57 36.10
CA PHE A 37 -33.73 4.54 36.29
C PHE A 37 -33.05 3.22 35.93
N LEU A 38 -32.31 3.19 34.82
CA LEU A 38 -31.22 2.24 34.61
C LEU A 38 -30.17 2.85 33.67
N PHE A 39 -29.11 3.32 34.32
CA PHE A 39 -27.75 3.46 33.83
C PHE A 39 -27.52 4.14 32.48
N LEU A 40 -27.15 5.42 32.62
CA LEU A 40 -26.25 6.18 31.78
C LEU A 40 -24.90 5.43 31.64
N SER A 41 -24.84 4.39 30.83
CA SER A 41 -23.58 3.81 30.35
C SER A 41 -23.20 4.53 29.06
N PHE A 42 -22.60 5.70 29.25
CA PHE A 42 -21.75 6.37 28.26
C PHE A 42 -20.56 5.43 27.99
N LEU A 43 -20.76 4.42 27.15
CA LEU A 43 -19.66 3.64 26.59
C LEU A 43 -18.97 4.57 25.59
N LEU A 44 -17.93 5.22 26.09
CA LEU A 44 -16.78 5.68 25.33
C LEU A 44 -16.40 4.58 24.33
N LEU A 45 -16.93 4.65 23.11
CA LEU A 45 -16.26 4.11 21.95
C LEU A 45 -15.02 4.98 21.78
N ALA A 46 -13.96 4.59 22.49
CA ALA A 46 -12.63 4.99 22.13
C ALA A 46 -12.45 4.55 20.68
N SER A 47 -12.48 5.51 19.76
CA SER A 47 -12.00 5.34 18.41
C SER A 47 -10.56 4.87 18.54
N ARG A 48 -10.32 3.55 18.52
CA ARG A 48 -9.02 3.04 18.15
C ARG A 48 -8.81 3.61 16.75
N ALA A 49 -7.88 4.54 16.61
CA ALA A 49 -7.20 4.75 15.33
C ALA A 49 -6.61 3.38 14.98
N GLY A 50 -7.40 2.59 14.25
CA GLY A 50 -7.22 1.16 14.15
C GLY A 50 -6.16 0.90 13.11
N ALA A 51 -5.02 0.39 13.55
CA ALA A 51 -4.17 -0.38 12.66
C ALA A 51 -5.02 -1.54 12.09
N ASP A 52 -5.00 -1.71 10.77
CA ASP A 52 -5.64 -2.84 10.12
C ASP A 52 -4.84 -4.11 10.43
N GLU A 53 -5.55 -5.23 10.63
CA GLU A 53 -4.94 -6.52 10.93
C GLU A 53 -5.01 -7.43 9.69
N ILE A 54 -3.84 -7.87 9.21
CA ILE A 54 -3.72 -8.76 8.05
C ILE A 54 -3.40 -10.19 8.51
N GLN A 55 -4.23 -11.15 8.07
CA GLN A 55 -4.04 -12.56 8.41
C GLN A 55 -3.02 -13.23 7.47
N LEU A 56 -1.98 -13.82 8.06
CA LEU A 56 -0.94 -14.60 7.38
C LEU A 56 -1.31 -16.10 7.35
N SER A 57 -0.65 -16.87 6.47
CA SER A 57 -0.87 -18.30 6.22
C SER A 57 -0.68 -19.23 7.44
N GLY A 58 -0.16 -18.71 8.55
CA GLY A 58 0.01 -19.43 9.83
C GLY A 58 -0.94 -18.97 10.94
N GLN A 59 -2.07 -18.33 10.64
CA GLN A 59 -2.96 -17.70 11.64
C GLN A 59 -2.27 -16.62 12.50
N ARG A 60 -1.19 -16.05 11.97
CA ARG A 60 -0.50 -14.93 12.58
C ARG A 60 -1.10 -13.65 12.05
N ALA A 61 -1.29 -12.69 12.94
CA ALA A 61 -1.69 -11.34 12.63
C ALA A 61 -0.47 -10.49 12.26
N LEU A 62 -0.59 -9.69 11.21
CA LEU A 62 0.34 -8.63 10.87
C LEU A 62 -0.37 -7.29 11.05
N GLU A 63 0.08 -6.49 12.01
CA GLU A 63 -0.43 -5.14 12.21
C GLU A 63 0.18 -4.17 11.18
N THR A 64 -0.68 -3.41 10.52
CA THR A 64 -0.33 -2.46 9.46
C THR A 64 -1.10 -1.15 9.65
N ASP A 65 -0.47 -0.02 9.37
CA ASP A 65 -1.09 1.31 9.33
C ASP A 65 -1.56 1.70 7.92
N LEU A 66 -1.33 0.83 6.92
CA LEU A 66 -1.95 0.98 5.60
C LEU A 66 -3.46 0.88 5.69
N TYR A 67 -4.13 1.82 5.04
CA TYR A 67 -5.56 1.75 4.78
C TYR A 67 -5.83 0.81 3.61
N GLU A 68 -6.99 0.14 3.69
CA GLU A 68 -7.46 -0.78 2.64
C GLU A 68 -6.44 -1.89 2.38
N ALA A 69 -5.68 -2.27 3.42
CA ALA A 69 -4.58 -3.21 3.31
C ALA A 69 -5.07 -4.58 2.85
N ARG A 70 -4.33 -5.20 1.93
CA ARG A 70 -4.58 -6.57 1.47
C ARG A 70 -3.27 -7.33 1.35
N LEU A 71 -3.26 -8.57 1.83
CA LEU A 71 -2.17 -9.50 1.59
C LEU A 71 -2.24 -10.01 0.14
N ILE A 72 -1.17 -9.79 -0.61
CA ILE A 72 -0.99 -10.35 -1.96
C ILE A 72 -0.34 -11.73 -1.86
N SER A 73 0.75 -11.83 -1.11
CA SER A 73 1.51 -13.08 -0.97
C SER A 73 2.46 -13.01 0.22
N GLU A 74 2.91 -14.18 0.67
CA GLU A 74 4.07 -14.33 1.53
C GLU A 74 5.22 -14.93 0.73
N LEU A 75 6.40 -14.31 0.77
CA LEU A 75 7.59 -14.75 0.04
C LEU A 75 8.80 -14.72 0.98
N ARG A 76 9.40 -15.88 1.24
CA ARG A 76 10.66 -16.04 2.02
C ARG A 76 10.70 -15.20 3.32
N GLY A 77 9.61 -15.23 4.10
CA GLY A 77 9.53 -14.49 5.37
C GLY A 77 9.19 -13.00 5.23
N TYR A 78 8.67 -12.57 4.08
CA TYR A 78 8.14 -11.24 3.85
C TYR A 78 6.67 -11.32 3.44
N ALA A 79 5.87 -10.36 3.90
CA ALA A 79 4.51 -10.12 3.45
C ALA A 79 4.54 -9.05 2.35
N ILE A 80 3.87 -9.35 1.24
CA ILE A 80 3.67 -8.42 0.13
C ILE A 80 2.26 -7.89 0.26
N LEU A 81 2.14 -6.59 0.48
CA LEU A 81 0.88 -5.94 0.80
C LEU A 81 0.52 -4.94 -0.30
N SER A 82 -0.77 -4.78 -0.57
CA SER A 82 -1.30 -3.60 -1.24
C SER A 82 -2.06 -2.75 -0.25
N GLY A 83 -1.97 -1.43 -0.36
CA GLY A 83 -2.76 -0.51 0.46
C GLY A 83 -2.47 0.93 0.11
N ARG A 84 -2.97 1.85 0.94
CA ARG A 84 -2.71 3.29 0.84
C ARG A 84 -2.13 3.77 2.17
N SER A 85 -1.15 4.66 2.14
CA SER A 85 -0.64 5.27 3.37
C SER A 85 -1.60 6.36 3.88
N CYS A 86 -2.44 6.91 3.01
CA CYS A 86 -3.49 7.85 3.39
C CYS A 86 -4.73 7.78 2.47
N VAL A 87 -5.92 7.96 3.05
CA VAL A 87 -7.22 7.84 2.37
C VAL A 87 -7.77 9.13 1.78
N ASN A 88 -7.22 10.29 2.19
CA ASN A 88 -7.74 11.62 1.86
C ASN A 88 -6.73 12.52 1.11
N CYS A 89 -5.75 11.94 0.45
CA CYS A 89 -4.62 12.67 -0.16
C CYS A 89 -4.30 12.14 -1.56
N ASP A 90 -5.33 11.95 -2.41
CA ASP A 90 -5.25 11.51 -3.83
C ASP A 90 -4.28 10.36 -4.17
N GLU A 91 -3.85 9.63 -3.14
CA GLU A 91 -2.81 8.64 -3.24
C GLU A 91 -3.35 7.36 -3.87
N ASN A 92 -2.68 6.88 -4.90
CA ASN A 92 -2.98 5.58 -5.48
C ASN A 92 -2.58 4.44 -4.54
N THR A 93 -3.33 3.33 -4.59
CA THR A 93 -2.92 2.06 -4.01
C THR A 93 -1.50 1.73 -4.46
N SER A 94 -0.66 1.30 -3.52
CA SER A 94 0.75 0.99 -3.73
C SER A 94 1.07 -0.40 -3.18
N ILE A 95 2.22 -0.93 -3.56
CA ILE A 95 2.78 -2.20 -3.08
C ILE A 95 3.78 -1.90 -1.97
N TYR A 96 3.71 -2.68 -0.91
CA TYR A 96 4.61 -2.60 0.24
C TYR A 96 5.20 -3.97 0.54
N ILE A 97 6.43 -3.97 1.04
CA ILE A 97 7.14 -5.18 1.46
C ILE A 97 7.46 -5.06 2.94
N GLN A 98 6.96 -5.99 3.74
CA GLN A 98 7.15 -6.02 5.19
C GLN A 98 7.78 -7.34 5.62
N LYS A 99 8.83 -7.28 6.44
CA LYS A 99 9.45 -8.49 7.00
C LYS A 99 8.55 -9.09 8.07
N ILE A 100 8.30 -10.39 7.99
CA ILE A 100 7.54 -11.14 8.99
C ILE A 100 8.51 -11.54 10.10
N SER A 101 8.31 -11.03 11.31
CA SER A 101 9.15 -11.41 12.47
C SER A 101 8.96 -12.89 12.79
N ALA A 102 10.06 -13.61 13.02
CA ALA A 102 10.05 -15.05 13.29
C ALA A 102 9.50 -15.39 14.69
N ASN A 103 9.55 -14.45 15.65
CA ASN A 103 9.35 -14.78 17.05
C ASN A 103 7.98 -14.39 17.63
N GLY A 104 7.10 -13.71 16.90
CA GLY A 104 5.76 -13.34 17.40
C GLY A 104 5.74 -12.36 18.60
N ASP A 105 6.85 -12.26 19.32
CA ASP A 105 7.10 -11.32 20.40
C ASP A 105 7.82 -10.10 19.84
N GLU A 106 7.33 -8.95 20.28
CA GLU A 106 7.68 -7.61 19.82
C GLU A 106 7.23 -7.38 18.37
N GLY A 107 5.94 -7.03 18.25
CA GLY A 107 5.47 -6.20 17.16
C GLY A 107 6.54 -5.16 16.90
N ILE A 108 7.00 -5.07 15.66
CA ILE A 108 8.04 -4.13 15.26
C ILE A 108 7.56 -2.78 15.79
N SER A 109 8.17 -2.35 16.89
CA SER A 109 8.12 -0.97 17.33
C SER A 109 8.98 -0.26 16.31
N ALA A 110 8.45 -0.06 15.10
CA ALA A 110 8.65 1.20 14.46
C ALA A 110 8.14 2.18 15.51
N GLU A 111 9.09 2.78 16.21
CA GLU A 111 8.86 3.98 17.00
C GLU A 111 7.82 4.79 16.23
N ALA A 112 6.69 5.08 16.88
CA ALA A 112 5.60 5.83 16.28
C ALA A 112 6.18 7.07 15.59
N GLY A 113 6.43 7.00 14.28
CA GLY A 113 7.39 7.92 13.67
C GLY A 113 8.04 7.51 12.35
N THR A 114 8.66 6.33 12.22
CA THR A 114 9.50 6.06 11.02
C THR A 114 9.62 4.57 10.63
N ASP A 115 9.06 4.26 9.45
CA ASP A 115 9.32 3.15 8.52
C ASP A 115 9.08 1.69 8.98
N ARG A 116 7.79 1.32 9.18
CA ARG A 116 7.34 -0.09 9.19
C ARG A 116 7.50 -0.78 7.83
N TYR A 117 7.53 -0.01 6.76
CA TYR A 117 7.72 -0.47 5.39
C TYR A 117 9.08 -0.04 4.90
N THR A 118 9.84 -0.99 4.37
CA THR A 118 11.16 -0.70 3.83
C THR A 118 11.09 0.21 2.60
N ASP A 119 10.02 0.08 1.80
CA ASP A 119 9.83 0.84 0.56
C ASP A 119 8.34 0.82 0.12
N ARG A 120 7.96 1.82 -0.67
CA ARG A 120 6.69 1.92 -1.40
C ARG A 120 6.95 1.76 -2.90
N TYR A 121 6.18 0.91 -3.56
CA TYR A 121 6.27 0.68 -5.01
C TYR A 121 4.92 0.90 -5.71
N THR A 122 4.98 1.21 -7.00
CA THR A 122 3.79 1.40 -7.84
C THR A 122 2.99 0.10 -7.97
N TYR A 123 1.68 0.20 -7.82
CA TYR A 123 0.76 -0.93 -8.09
C TYR A 123 0.67 -1.19 -9.61
N PRO A 124 0.52 -2.43 -10.10
CA PRO A 124 0.39 -2.66 -11.54
C PRO A 124 -0.86 -1.98 -12.11
N GLY A 125 -0.81 -1.53 -13.36
CA GLY A 125 -1.95 -0.88 -13.99
C GLY A 125 -1.64 -0.08 -15.24
N GLN A 126 -2.64 0.68 -15.65
CA GLN A 126 -2.52 1.72 -16.67
C GLN A 126 -2.73 3.08 -16.01
N TYR A 127 -1.76 3.96 -16.19
CA TYR A 127 -1.71 5.28 -15.59
C TYR A 127 -1.90 6.33 -16.66
N ALA A 128 -2.96 7.12 -16.51
CA ALA A 128 -3.24 8.26 -17.37
C ALA A 128 -2.76 9.55 -16.71
N ASP A 129 -2.20 10.45 -17.51
CA ASP A 129 -1.91 11.81 -17.05
C ASP A 129 -3.22 12.49 -16.63
N TYR A 130 -3.23 13.10 -15.45
CA TYR A 130 -4.42 13.68 -14.84
C TYR A 130 -5.06 14.75 -15.73
N GLU A 131 -4.27 15.56 -16.44
CA GLU A 131 -4.79 16.66 -17.24
C GLU A 131 -5.28 16.20 -18.63
N SER A 132 -4.42 15.52 -19.38
CA SER A 132 -4.70 15.12 -20.76
C SER A 132 -5.55 13.86 -20.88
N LYS A 133 -5.68 13.10 -19.79
CA LYS A 133 -6.33 11.77 -19.73
C LYS A 133 -5.71 10.75 -20.69
N ARG A 134 -4.51 11.01 -21.19
CA ARG A 134 -3.76 10.08 -22.05
C ARG A 134 -2.98 9.10 -21.18
N VAL A 135 -3.00 7.82 -21.54
CA VAL A 135 -2.14 6.81 -20.89
C VAL A 135 -0.68 7.18 -21.11
N VAL A 136 0.04 7.40 -20.02
CA VAL A 136 1.47 7.76 -20.00
C VAL A 136 2.33 6.67 -19.40
N GLU A 137 1.76 5.74 -18.63
CA GLU A 137 2.49 4.58 -18.11
C GLU A 137 1.62 3.31 -18.11
N LYS A 138 2.25 2.17 -18.36
CA LYS A 138 1.66 0.84 -18.21
C LYS A 138 2.63 -0.02 -17.42
N THR A 139 2.15 -0.63 -16.36
CA THR A 139 2.98 -1.42 -15.46
C THR A 139 2.31 -2.77 -15.21
N ARG A 140 3.04 -3.86 -15.45
CA ARG A 140 2.64 -5.22 -15.06
C ARG A 140 3.53 -5.66 -13.91
N MET A 141 2.96 -6.35 -12.94
CA MET A 141 3.70 -6.86 -11.79
C MET A 141 3.49 -8.36 -11.67
N PHE A 142 4.58 -9.09 -11.43
CA PHE A 142 4.59 -10.50 -11.16
C PHE A 142 5.21 -10.79 -9.81
N TYR A 143 4.77 -11.86 -9.16
CA TYR A 143 5.27 -12.30 -7.87
C TYR A 143 5.37 -13.83 -7.80
N GLY A 144 6.32 -14.32 -7.00
CA GLY A 144 6.58 -15.76 -6.86
C GLY A 144 7.92 -16.14 -7.51
N ARG A 145 8.02 -17.30 -8.17
CA ARG A 145 9.29 -17.77 -8.77
C ARG A 145 9.49 -17.26 -10.19
N CYS A 146 9.65 -15.95 -10.32
CA CYS A 146 9.75 -15.27 -11.62
C CYS A 146 11.18 -15.12 -12.15
N TYR A 147 12.20 -15.35 -11.33
CA TYR A 147 13.61 -15.14 -11.68
C TYR A 147 14.52 -16.21 -11.07
N GLU A 148 15.29 -16.92 -11.89
CA GLU A 148 16.26 -17.96 -11.50
C GLU A 148 15.75 -18.97 -10.43
N ASN A 149 14.47 -19.33 -10.49
CA ASN A 149 13.77 -20.16 -9.49
C ASN A 149 13.74 -19.58 -8.06
N GLU A 150 14.09 -18.32 -7.89
CA GLU A 150 14.05 -17.61 -6.63
C GLU A 150 12.73 -16.85 -6.45
N PRO A 151 12.22 -16.73 -5.21
CA PRO A 151 11.11 -15.83 -4.93
C PRO A 151 11.50 -14.40 -5.31
N ALA A 152 10.66 -13.73 -6.08
CA ALA A 152 10.91 -12.41 -6.59
C ALA A 152 9.61 -11.62 -6.81
N LEU A 153 9.74 -10.30 -6.86
CA LEU A 153 8.78 -9.38 -7.46
C LEU A 153 9.38 -8.80 -8.73
N LEU A 154 8.61 -8.74 -9.80
CA LEU A 154 9.05 -8.22 -11.09
C LEU A 154 8.04 -7.21 -11.61
N TRP A 155 8.48 -5.98 -11.86
CA TRP A 155 7.73 -4.96 -12.59
C TRP A 155 8.26 -4.85 -14.01
N LEU A 156 7.35 -4.90 -14.97
CA LEU A 156 7.61 -4.60 -16.38
C LEU A 156 6.81 -3.35 -16.73
N SER A 157 7.51 -2.25 -16.98
CA SER A 157 6.89 -0.94 -17.18
C SER A 157 7.17 -0.40 -18.57
N GLU A 158 6.19 0.29 -19.14
CA GLU A 158 6.32 1.08 -20.36
C GLU A 158 5.86 2.51 -20.02
N SER A 159 6.74 3.49 -20.19
CA SER A 159 6.44 4.91 -19.93
C SER A 159 6.58 5.73 -21.21
N LEU A 160 5.64 6.65 -21.44
CA LEU A 160 5.60 7.51 -22.62
C LEU A 160 6.51 8.71 -22.39
N THR A 161 7.50 8.87 -23.26
CA THR A 161 8.41 10.01 -23.29
C THR A 161 8.23 10.82 -24.58
N GLU A 162 8.93 11.94 -24.73
CA GLU A 162 8.97 12.71 -25.98
C GLU A 162 9.42 11.89 -27.19
N SER A 163 10.27 10.88 -26.96
CA SER A 163 10.80 10.00 -28.01
C SER A 163 9.95 8.75 -28.26
N GLY A 164 8.84 8.60 -27.54
CA GLY A 164 7.95 7.44 -27.59
C GLY A 164 7.99 6.60 -26.31
N TRP A 165 7.50 5.37 -26.41
CA TRP A 165 7.44 4.45 -25.27
C TRP A 165 8.81 3.88 -24.94
N VAL A 166 9.22 4.01 -23.68
CA VAL A 166 10.45 3.45 -23.12
C VAL A 166 10.07 2.32 -22.18
N LYS A 167 10.77 1.19 -22.29
CA LYS A 167 10.55 0.02 -21.43
C LYS A 167 11.58 -0.01 -20.30
N SER A 168 11.14 -0.38 -19.11
CA SER A 168 12.00 -0.59 -17.95
C SER A 168 11.58 -1.85 -17.19
N GLU A 169 12.55 -2.43 -16.50
CA GLU A 169 12.36 -3.63 -15.71
C GLU A 169 12.91 -3.37 -14.30
N TYR A 170 12.12 -3.71 -13.29
CA TYR A 170 12.53 -3.63 -11.90
C TYR A 170 12.26 -4.96 -11.20
N LEU A 171 13.29 -5.51 -10.59
CA LEU A 171 13.28 -6.84 -10.00
C LEU A 171 13.75 -6.74 -8.54
N ILE A 172 12.98 -7.35 -7.64
CA ILE A 172 13.37 -7.58 -6.26
C ILE A 172 13.47 -9.08 -6.06
N VAL A 173 14.65 -9.57 -5.71
CA VAL A 173 14.87 -10.99 -5.36
C VAL A 173 14.96 -11.12 -3.85
N PHE A 174 14.17 -12.03 -3.28
CA PHE A 174 14.22 -12.31 -1.84
C PHE A 174 15.36 -13.29 -1.57
N ARG A 175 16.44 -12.81 -0.96
CA ARG A 175 17.58 -13.61 -0.53
C ARG A 175 17.49 -13.93 0.95
N GLU A 176 18.46 -14.70 1.45
CA GLU A 176 18.55 -14.96 2.88
C GLU A 176 18.91 -13.67 3.63
N GLY A 177 17.96 -13.21 4.44
CA GLY A 177 18.15 -12.06 5.34
C GLY A 177 18.06 -10.67 4.71
N HIS A 178 17.98 -10.55 3.37
CA HIS A 178 17.93 -9.25 2.68
C HIS A 178 17.18 -9.31 1.35
N LEU A 179 16.82 -8.12 0.85
CA LEU A 179 16.23 -7.92 -0.47
C LEU A 179 17.32 -7.46 -1.45
N GLU A 180 17.37 -8.08 -2.62
CA GLU A 180 18.30 -7.70 -3.69
C GLU A 180 17.51 -6.95 -4.79
N HIS A 181 17.80 -5.67 -4.98
CA HIS A 181 17.10 -4.82 -5.95
C HIS A 181 17.93 -4.71 -7.23
N ARG A 182 17.27 -4.88 -8.38
CA ARG A 182 17.89 -4.77 -9.70
C ARG A 182 17.01 -3.92 -10.60
N TYR A 183 17.63 -2.99 -11.31
CA TYR A 183 16.96 -2.11 -12.27
C TYR A 183 17.65 -2.19 -13.62
N ASN A 184 16.88 -2.38 -14.68
CA ASN A 184 17.39 -2.50 -16.04
C ASN A 184 16.59 -1.60 -16.99
N GLU A 185 17.24 -0.51 -17.45
CA GLU A 185 16.77 0.31 -18.55
C GLU A 185 17.39 -0.20 -19.86
N GLY A 186 16.71 -1.16 -20.48
CA GLY A 186 16.75 -1.33 -21.94
C GLY A 186 18.04 -1.86 -22.59
N ARG A 187 18.84 -2.76 -22.00
CA ARG A 187 20.03 -3.29 -22.73
C ARG A 187 20.34 -4.78 -22.68
N GLN A 188 19.69 -5.58 -21.85
CA GLN A 188 19.86 -7.05 -21.90
C GLN A 188 18.52 -7.73 -21.63
N PRO A 189 18.14 -8.76 -22.41
CA PRO A 189 16.97 -9.56 -22.08
C PRO A 189 17.22 -10.25 -20.75
N SER A 190 16.52 -9.82 -19.71
CA SER A 190 16.50 -10.53 -18.45
C SER A 190 15.80 -11.88 -18.67
N THR A 191 16.40 -12.98 -18.21
CA THR A 191 15.79 -14.32 -18.29
C THR A 191 14.70 -14.43 -17.23
N PHE A 192 13.52 -13.89 -17.52
CA PHE A 192 12.35 -14.03 -16.66
C PHE A 192 11.57 -15.30 -16.99
N TYR A 193 11.01 -15.93 -15.96
CA TYR A 193 10.20 -17.14 -16.06
C TYR A 193 8.72 -16.80 -15.87
N ILE A 194 8.20 -15.83 -16.64
CA ILE A 194 6.81 -15.37 -16.50
C ILE A 194 5.76 -16.43 -16.88
N GLU A 195 6.16 -17.47 -17.62
CA GLU A 195 5.30 -18.62 -17.96
C GLU A 195 5.32 -19.72 -16.89
N ASN A 196 6.16 -19.59 -15.85
CA ASN A 196 6.19 -20.52 -14.74
C ASN A 196 4.87 -20.43 -13.95
N SER A 197 4.25 -21.56 -13.61
CA SER A 197 3.02 -21.61 -12.80
C SER A 197 3.16 -20.95 -11.43
N ASP A 198 4.39 -20.91 -10.89
CA ASP A 198 4.71 -20.28 -9.61
C ASP A 198 5.05 -18.79 -9.77
N CYS A 199 5.05 -18.24 -10.99
CA CYS A 199 5.14 -16.81 -11.26
C CYS A 199 3.74 -16.28 -11.63
N ARG A 200 3.14 -15.51 -10.72
CA ARG A 200 1.76 -15.04 -10.87
C ARG A 200 1.74 -13.56 -11.18
N GLU A 201 0.95 -13.17 -12.18
CA GLU A 201 0.66 -11.77 -12.45
C GLU A 201 -0.35 -11.24 -11.42
N LEU A 202 -0.06 -10.06 -10.86
CA LEU A 202 -1.00 -9.33 -10.03
C LEU A 202 -1.91 -8.48 -10.94
N PRO A 203 -3.26 -8.62 -10.85
CA PRO A 203 -4.16 -7.82 -11.67
C PRO A 203 -3.96 -6.33 -11.46
N GLY A 204 -3.81 -5.60 -12.57
CA GLY A 204 -3.62 -4.17 -12.55
C GLY A 204 -4.91 -3.35 -12.43
N ILE A 205 -4.75 -2.07 -12.12
CA ILE A 205 -5.84 -1.08 -12.05
C ILE A 205 -5.75 -0.06 -13.19
N VAL A 206 -6.77 0.80 -13.30
CA VAL A 206 -6.67 2.04 -14.06
C VAL A 206 -6.63 3.18 -13.05
N ALA A 207 -5.61 4.02 -13.15
CA ALA A 207 -5.37 5.12 -12.22
C ALA A 207 -4.86 6.37 -12.96
N GLU A 208 -4.83 7.48 -12.25
CA GLU A 208 -4.28 8.74 -12.75
C GLU A 208 -2.94 9.03 -12.08
N THR A 209 -2.04 9.72 -12.77
CA THR A 209 -0.75 10.17 -12.26
C THR A 209 -0.54 11.64 -12.61
N GLU A 210 0.20 12.34 -11.77
CA GLU A 210 0.74 13.65 -12.12
C GLU A 210 1.88 13.48 -13.15
N PRO A 211 2.05 14.44 -14.08
CA PRO A 211 3.05 14.41 -15.14
C PRO A 211 4.51 14.61 -14.66
#